data_AF-A0ABD8AYH4-F1
#
_entry.id   AF-A0ABD8AYH4-F1
#
_cell.length_a   1.000
_cell.length_b   1.000
_cell.length_c   1.000
_cell.angle_alpha   90.00
_cell.angle_beta   90.00
_cell.angle_gamma   90.00
#
_symmetry.space_group_name_H-M   'P 1'
#
loop_
_entity.id
_entity.type
_entity.pdbx_description
1 polymer ?
#
loop_
_entity_poly.entity_id
_entity_poly.type
_entity_poly.pdbx_seq_one_letter_code
_entity_poly.pdbx_strand_id
1 'polypeptide(L)'
;MLTKEDFKKVKKQAKLEIALLEQEYQEILQNVDSTLYEKYGILDKEETREFTRKRKNRRYASLVIELCAIIEQMLHQLYRDVYQKKFNSTQLMKTPAYRARSNMEIIQAELSKEFIALESEKEHFAEALSLVFQTRNKLVHDNFSFVSIVKDGSNEEETFEALLHTVKKYRKHLKYNRPE
;
A
#
# COMPACT_ATOMS: atom_id res chain seq x y z
N MET A 1 23.85 4.64 -11.87
CA MET A 1 24.14 4.18 -10.50
C MET A 1 23.42 5.11 -9.54
N LEU A 2 22.54 4.59 -8.67
CA LEU A 2 21.71 5.41 -7.78
C LEU A 2 22.57 6.21 -6.79
N THR A 3 22.31 7.51 -6.66
CA THR A 3 22.94 8.35 -5.63
C THR A 3 22.08 8.47 -4.37
N LYS A 4 22.67 8.95 -3.27
CA LYS A 4 21.95 9.23 -2.02
C LYS A 4 20.85 10.29 -2.20
N GLU A 5 21.07 11.27 -3.09
CA GLU A 5 20.06 12.29 -3.41
C GLU A 5 18.93 11.73 -4.26
N ASP A 6 19.23 10.85 -5.23
CA ASP A 6 18.19 10.15 -5.99
C ASP A 6 17.30 9.31 -5.07
N PHE A 7 17.90 8.54 -4.16
CA PHE A 7 17.18 7.78 -3.14
C PHE A 7 16.24 8.66 -2.30
N LYS A 8 16.74 9.81 -1.81
CA LYS A 8 15.93 10.77 -1.05
C LYS A 8 14.79 11.32 -1.89
N LYS A 9 15.03 11.62 -3.17
CA LYS A 9 14.01 12.14 -4.09
C LYS A 9 12.88 11.12 -4.29
N VAL A 10 13.21 9.87 -4.58
CA VAL A 10 12.23 8.79 -4.75
C VAL A 10 11.38 8.58 -3.48
N LYS A 11 12.02 8.58 -2.30
CA LYS A 11 11.29 8.51 -1.02
C LYS A 11 10.40 9.72 -0.75
N LYS A 12 10.81 10.92 -1.16
CA LYS A 12 10.02 12.16 -1.03
C LYS A 12 8.80 12.15 -1.95
N GLN A 13 8.91 11.61 -3.16
CA GLN A 13 7.78 11.44 -4.07
C GLN A 13 6.74 10.50 -3.48
N ALA A 14 7.15 9.29 -3.04
CA ALA A 14 6.25 8.38 -2.34
C ALA A 14 5.63 8.99 -1.06
N LYS A 15 6.37 9.86 -0.35
CA LYS A 15 5.83 10.61 0.78
C LYS A 15 4.71 11.57 0.38
N LEU A 16 4.87 12.28 -0.73
CA LEU A 16 3.88 13.21 -1.23
C LEU A 16 2.62 12.47 -1.66
N GLU A 17 2.75 11.40 -2.44
CA GLU A 17 1.62 10.59 -2.89
C GLU A 17 0.82 10.00 -1.72
N ILE A 18 1.50 9.45 -0.70
CA ILE A 18 0.83 8.98 0.52
C ILE A 18 0.07 10.11 1.23
N ALA A 19 0.62 11.34 1.24
CA ALA A 19 -0.03 12.48 1.89
C ALA A 19 -1.26 12.96 1.10
N LEU A 20 -1.24 12.91 -0.23
CA LEU A 20 -2.40 13.20 -1.08
C LEU A 20 -3.51 12.16 -0.86
N LEU A 21 -3.16 10.88 -0.82
CA LEU A 21 -4.10 9.79 -0.51
C LEU A 21 -4.72 9.94 0.89
N GLU A 22 -3.92 10.38 1.88
CA GLU A 22 -4.41 10.67 3.23
C GLU A 22 -5.41 11.84 3.23
N GLN A 23 -5.23 12.85 2.36
CA GLN A 23 -6.21 13.92 2.18
C GLN A 23 -7.52 13.39 1.58
N GLU A 24 -7.46 12.56 0.53
CA GLU A 24 -8.65 11.95 -0.08
C GLU A 24 -9.42 11.07 0.92
N TYR A 25 -8.70 10.37 1.78
CA TYR A 25 -9.29 9.61 2.89
C TYR A 25 -10.10 10.53 3.83
N GLN A 26 -9.57 11.69 4.21
CA GLN A 26 -10.28 12.66 5.05
C GLN A 26 -11.55 13.21 4.35
N GLU A 27 -11.50 13.42 3.05
CA GLU A 27 -12.66 13.86 2.26
C GLU A 27 -13.77 12.81 2.23
N ILE A 28 -13.42 11.51 2.17
CA ILE A 28 -14.39 10.40 2.26
C ILE A 28 -15.13 10.41 3.60
N LEU A 29 -14.45 10.78 4.70
CA LEU A 29 -15.08 10.86 6.02
C LEU A 29 -16.11 12.00 6.11
N GLN A 30 -15.97 13.04 5.29
CA GLN A 30 -16.75 14.28 5.41
C GLN A 30 -17.93 14.38 4.43
N ASN A 31 -17.91 13.68 3.29
CA ASN A 31 -18.71 14.09 2.11
C ASN A 31 -19.71 13.06 1.55
N VAL A 32 -20.47 12.33 2.37
CA VAL A 32 -21.64 11.61 1.84
C VAL A 32 -22.93 12.35 2.19
N ASP A 33 -23.42 13.13 1.22
CA ASP A 33 -24.75 13.71 1.28
C ASP A 33 -25.81 12.60 1.22
N SER A 34 -26.38 12.27 2.37
CA SER A 34 -27.45 11.27 2.49
C SER A 34 -28.75 11.70 1.82
N THR A 35 -28.95 12.99 1.54
CA THR A 35 -30.18 13.50 0.92
C THR A 35 -30.27 13.18 -0.58
N LEU A 36 -29.12 12.89 -1.21
CA LEU A 36 -29.06 12.50 -2.62
C LEU A 36 -29.81 11.19 -2.89
N TYR A 37 -29.93 10.31 -1.89
CA TYR A 37 -30.62 9.02 -2.00
C TYR A 37 -32.14 9.18 -1.95
N GLU A 38 -32.63 10.13 -1.16
CA GLU A 38 -34.06 10.46 -1.06
C GLU A 38 -34.62 10.91 -2.41
N LYS A 39 -33.80 11.60 -3.23
CA LYS A 39 -34.16 12.05 -4.58
C LYS A 39 -34.55 10.90 -5.52
N TYR A 40 -33.97 9.72 -5.35
CA TYR A 40 -34.28 8.58 -6.20
C TYR A 40 -35.50 7.81 -5.69
N GLY A 41 -35.87 7.93 -4.40
CA GLY A 41 -37.06 7.30 -3.83
C GLY A 41 -37.06 5.76 -3.88
N ILE A 42 -35.89 5.14 -4.14
CA ILE A 42 -35.76 3.68 -4.34
C ILE A 42 -35.44 2.96 -3.03
N LEU A 43 -34.78 3.64 -2.09
CA LEU A 43 -34.24 3.02 -0.89
C LEU A 43 -34.92 3.59 0.36
N ASP A 44 -35.19 2.74 1.33
CA ASP A 44 -35.55 3.18 2.67
C ASP A 44 -34.31 3.68 3.46
N LYS A 45 -34.51 4.06 4.73
CA LYS A 45 -33.43 4.60 5.57
C LYS A 45 -32.35 3.57 5.90
N GLU A 46 -32.71 2.31 6.11
CA GLU A 46 -31.77 1.24 6.43
C GLU A 46 -30.99 0.83 5.19
N GLU A 47 -31.67 0.68 4.06
CA GLU A 47 -31.06 0.42 2.75
C GLU A 47 -30.11 1.56 2.33
N THR A 48 -30.47 2.81 2.60
CA THR A 48 -29.60 3.98 2.34
C THR A 48 -28.33 3.95 3.18
N ARG A 49 -28.43 3.57 4.47
CA ARG A 49 -27.27 3.42 5.36
C ARG A 49 -26.34 2.32 4.87
N GLU A 50 -26.89 1.15 4.53
CA GLU A 50 -26.10 0.02 4.05
C GLU A 50 -25.47 0.30 2.69
N PHE A 51 -26.19 0.97 1.78
CA PHE A 51 -25.63 1.42 0.50
C PHE A 51 -24.47 2.39 0.68
N THR A 52 -24.63 3.37 1.58
CA THR A 52 -23.58 4.35 1.92
C THR A 52 -22.35 3.65 2.50
N ARG A 53 -22.55 2.72 3.44
CA ARG A 53 -21.48 1.90 4.02
C ARG A 53 -20.74 1.10 2.94
N LYS A 54 -21.46 0.39 2.06
CA LYS A 54 -20.86 -0.35 0.93
C LYS A 54 -20.05 0.55 0.00
N ARG A 55 -20.50 1.79 -0.25
CA ARG A 55 -19.75 2.78 -1.03
C ARG A 55 -18.47 3.21 -0.32
N LYS A 56 -18.54 3.54 0.98
CA LYS A 56 -17.37 3.88 1.81
C LYS A 56 -16.36 2.73 1.83
N ASN A 57 -16.82 1.48 1.98
CA ASN A 57 -15.97 0.29 1.98
C ASN A 57 -15.24 0.10 0.64
N ARG A 58 -15.92 0.26 -0.50
CA ARG A 58 -15.25 0.21 -1.81
C ARG A 58 -14.17 1.28 -1.95
N ARG A 59 -14.41 2.48 -1.43
CA ARG A 59 -13.41 3.57 -1.43
C ARG A 59 -12.20 3.23 -0.59
N TYR A 60 -12.39 2.70 0.63
CA TYR A 60 -11.27 2.22 1.45
C TYR A 60 -10.47 1.12 0.75
N ALA A 61 -11.14 0.18 0.07
CA ALA A 61 -10.45 -0.85 -0.71
C ALA A 61 -9.61 -0.25 -1.84
N SER A 62 -10.15 0.73 -2.59
CA SER A 62 -9.40 1.45 -3.62
C SER A 62 -8.18 2.15 -3.04
N LEU A 63 -8.33 2.86 -1.91
CA LEU A 63 -7.21 3.55 -1.26
C LEU A 63 -6.13 2.59 -0.77
N VAL A 64 -6.47 1.40 -0.26
CA VAL A 64 -5.45 0.39 0.13
C VAL A 64 -4.70 -0.15 -1.08
N ILE A 65 -5.41 -0.41 -2.19
CA ILE A 65 -4.78 -0.85 -3.44
C ILE A 65 -3.79 0.21 -3.95
N GLU A 66 -4.21 1.47 -3.96
CA GLU A 66 -3.37 2.59 -4.38
C GLU A 66 -2.18 2.79 -3.46
N LEU A 67 -2.37 2.69 -2.14
CA LEU A 67 -1.30 2.75 -1.15
C LEU A 67 -0.22 1.68 -1.40
N CYS A 68 -0.63 0.46 -1.77
CA CYS A 68 0.32 -0.61 -2.14
C CYS A 68 1.02 -0.29 -3.46
N ALA A 69 0.30 0.26 -4.44
CA ALA A 69 0.88 0.67 -5.72
C ALA A 69 1.96 1.74 -5.55
N ILE A 70 1.76 2.74 -4.67
CA ILE A 70 2.76 3.78 -4.38
C ILE A 70 4.07 3.15 -3.88
N ILE A 71 3.99 2.17 -2.96
CA ILE A 71 5.18 1.48 -2.45
C ILE A 71 5.82 0.58 -3.51
N GLU A 72 5.02 -0.15 -4.27
CA GLU A 72 5.52 -1.00 -5.36
C GLU A 72 6.24 -0.16 -6.43
N GLN A 73 5.68 0.99 -6.82
CA GLN A 73 6.31 1.94 -7.74
C GLN A 73 7.60 2.53 -7.17
N MET A 74 7.62 2.94 -5.89
CA MET A 74 8.83 3.40 -5.22
C MET A 74 9.94 2.34 -5.29
N LEU A 75 9.63 1.08 -4.97
CA LEU A 75 10.60 -0.02 -5.01
C LEU A 75 11.07 -0.34 -6.43
N HIS A 76 10.17 -0.33 -7.42
CA HIS A 76 10.53 -0.51 -8.83
C HIS A 76 11.45 0.60 -9.35
N GLN A 77 11.17 1.85 -8.98
CA GLN A 77 12.00 2.99 -9.34
C GLN A 77 13.41 2.83 -8.78
N LEU A 78 13.53 2.51 -7.47
CA LEU A 78 14.83 2.23 -6.85
C LEU A 78 15.56 1.07 -7.54
N TYR A 79 14.85 -0.03 -7.84
CA TYR A 79 15.43 -1.17 -8.54
C TYR A 79 16.00 -0.77 -9.90
N ARG A 80 15.23 0.01 -10.67
CA ARG A 80 15.64 0.49 -11.98
C ARG A 80 16.87 1.38 -11.89
N ASP A 81 16.92 2.29 -10.93
CA ASP A 81 18.01 3.25 -10.80
C ASP A 81 19.31 2.57 -10.29
N VAL A 82 19.19 1.50 -9.51
CA VAL A 82 20.32 0.65 -9.08
C VAL A 82 20.84 -0.21 -10.24
N TYR A 83 19.98 -1.05 -10.81
CA TYR A 83 20.38 -2.08 -11.78
C TYR A 83 20.35 -1.63 -13.24
N GLN A 84 19.90 -0.40 -13.52
CA GLN A 84 19.76 0.18 -14.85
C GLN A 84 18.89 -0.69 -15.80
N LYS A 85 17.91 -1.41 -15.23
CA LYS A 85 17.01 -2.30 -15.95
C LYS A 85 15.64 -2.35 -15.29
N LYS A 86 14.61 -2.71 -16.06
CA LYS A 86 13.26 -2.95 -15.51
C LYS A 86 13.25 -4.25 -14.71
N PHE A 87 12.49 -4.27 -13.62
CA PHE A 87 12.26 -5.47 -12.85
C PHE A 87 11.50 -6.52 -13.68
N ASN A 88 11.98 -7.76 -13.67
CA ASN A 88 11.35 -8.90 -14.33
C ASN A 88 11.26 -10.06 -13.33
N SER A 89 10.12 -10.18 -12.67
CA SER A 89 9.89 -11.25 -11.68
C SER A 89 9.99 -12.63 -12.29
N THR A 90 9.48 -12.84 -13.51
CA THR A 90 9.51 -14.15 -14.18
C THR A 90 10.93 -14.68 -14.35
N GLN A 91 11.89 -13.80 -14.67
CA GLN A 91 13.29 -14.18 -14.77
C GLN A 91 13.90 -14.48 -13.39
N LEU A 92 13.63 -13.63 -12.40
CA LEU A 92 14.18 -13.79 -11.05
C LEU A 92 13.63 -15.01 -10.32
N MET A 93 12.35 -15.35 -10.52
CA MET A 93 11.70 -16.55 -9.96
C MET A 93 12.31 -17.88 -10.43
N LYS A 94 13.13 -17.89 -11.49
CA LYS A 94 13.93 -19.07 -11.85
C LYS A 94 14.94 -19.43 -10.75
N THR A 95 15.36 -18.44 -9.95
CA THR A 95 16.21 -18.61 -8.77
C THR A 95 15.41 -19.30 -7.65
N PRO A 96 15.87 -20.45 -7.12
CA PRO A 96 15.13 -21.19 -6.09
C PRO A 96 14.71 -20.34 -4.88
N ALA A 97 15.56 -19.41 -4.43
CA ALA A 97 15.28 -18.52 -3.30
C ALA A 97 14.08 -17.57 -3.49
N TYR A 98 13.62 -17.37 -4.73
CA TYR A 98 12.55 -16.43 -5.08
C TYR A 98 11.23 -17.08 -5.50
N ARG A 99 11.18 -18.41 -5.66
CA ARG A 99 9.99 -19.10 -6.21
C ARG A 99 8.71 -18.90 -5.39
N ALA A 100 8.84 -18.83 -4.06
CA ALA A 100 7.71 -18.68 -3.15
C ALA A 100 7.49 -17.21 -2.69
N ARG A 101 8.28 -16.27 -3.21
CA ARG A 101 8.22 -14.86 -2.79
C ARG A 101 7.32 -14.06 -3.70
N SER A 102 6.61 -13.09 -3.14
CA SER A 102 5.91 -12.06 -3.89
C SER A 102 6.88 -11.15 -4.65
N ASN A 103 6.41 -10.47 -5.69
CA ASN A 103 7.24 -9.52 -6.45
C ASN A 103 7.88 -8.47 -5.54
N MET A 104 7.12 -7.94 -4.58
CA MET A 104 7.59 -6.96 -3.61
C MET A 104 8.74 -7.50 -2.76
N GLU A 105 8.62 -8.73 -2.22
CA GLU A 105 9.66 -9.38 -1.43
C GLU A 105 10.92 -9.70 -2.25
N ILE A 106 10.76 -10.03 -3.54
CA ILE A 106 11.89 -10.21 -4.46
C ILE A 106 12.62 -8.88 -4.67
N ILE A 107 11.90 -7.79 -4.95
CA ILE A 107 12.52 -6.47 -5.15
C ILE A 107 13.24 -6.02 -3.88
N GLN A 108 12.62 -6.18 -2.71
CA GLN A 108 13.27 -5.87 -1.43
C GLN A 108 14.56 -6.66 -1.25
N ALA A 109 14.54 -7.97 -1.51
CA ALA A 109 15.74 -8.80 -1.39
C ALA A 109 16.86 -8.37 -2.33
N GLU A 110 16.53 -7.96 -3.56
CA GLU A 110 17.50 -7.43 -4.53
C GLU A 110 18.04 -6.05 -4.13
N LEU A 111 17.19 -5.16 -3.60
CA LEU A 111 17.60 -3.85 -3.12
C LEU A 111 18.48 -3.93 -1.88
N SER A 112 18.23 -4.89 -0.98
CA SER A 112 19.04 -5.11 0.22
C SER A 112 20.49 -5.48 -0.12
N LYS A 113 20.73 -6.22 -1.21
CA LYS A 113 22.09 -6.53 -1.71
C LYS A 113 22.86 -5.27 -2.12
N GLU A 114 22.14 -4.21 -2.46
CA GLU A 114 22.67 -2.93 -2.94
C GLU A 114 22.54 -1.84 -1.86
N PHE A 115 22.63 -2.25 -0.59
CA PHE A 115 22.60 -1.40 0.61
C PHE A 115 21.30 -0.61 0.80
N ILE A 116 20.21 -0.99 0.13
CA ILE A 116 18.89 -0.39 0.34
C ILE A 116 18.05 -1.35 1.17
N ALA A 117 18.07 -1.16 2.49
CA ALA A 117 17.42 -2.06 3.44
C ALA A 117 16.75 -1.29 4.58
N LEU A 118 15.90 -1.97 5.34
CA LEU A 118 15.40 -1.46 6.61
C LEU A 118 16.55 -1.45 7.64
N GLU A 119 16.47 -0.54 8.62
CA GLU A 119 17.30 -0.63 9.82
C GLU A 119 17.06 -2.00 10.50
N SER A 120 18.09 -2.66 11.04
CA SER A 120 17.99 -4.04 11.56
C SER A 120 16.89 -4.20 12.63
N GLU A 121 16.72 -3.22 13.51
CA GLU A 121 15.64 -3.23 14.52
C GLU A 121 14.22 -3.08 13.94
N LYS A 122 14.12 -2.77 12.64
CA LYS A 122 12.90 -2.40 11.93
C LYS A 122 12.49 -3.42 10.88
N GLU A 123 13.15 -4.58 10.81
CA GLU A 123 12.86 -5.65 9.86
C GLU A 123 11.41 -6.16 9.94
N HIS A 124 10.79 -6.11 11.12
CA HIS A 124 9.37 -6.43 11.32
C HIS A 124 8.43 -5.58 10.45
N PHE A 125 8.84 -4.41 9.97
CA PHE A 125 8.05 -3.63 9.01
C PHE A 125 8.02 -4.24 7.61
N ALA A 126 8.99 -5.07 7.22
CA ALA A 126 8.91 -5.81 5.96
C ALA A 126 7.83 -6.89 6.03
N GLU A 127 7.77 -7.63 7.14
CA GLU A 127 6.72 -8.63 7.40
C GLU A 127 5.34 -7.97 7.45
N ALA A 128 5.20 -6.87 8.20
CA ALA A 128 3.96 -6.11 8.25
C ALA A 128 3.55 -5.58 6.87
N LEU A 129 4.50 -5.12 6.05
CA LEU A 129 4.22 -4.71 4.67
C LEU A 129 3.78 -5.90 3.81
N SER A 130 4.38 -7.09 3.97
CA SER A 130 3.94 -8.29 3.25
C SER A 130 2.47 -8.61 3.56
N LEU A 131 2.05 -8.48 4.83
CA LEU A 131 0.64 -8.61 5.23
C LEU A 131 -0.27 -7.55 4.58
N VAL A 132 0.20 -6.30 4.42
CA VAL A 132 -0.52 -5.26 3.69
C VAL A 132 -0.72 -5.67 2.21
N PHE A 133 0.30 -6.23 1.57
CA PHE A 133 0.20 -6.70 0.18
C PHE A 133 -0.70 -7.94 0.03
N GLN A 134 -0.69 -8.85 1.00
CA GLN A 134 -1.64 -9.98 1.05
C GLN A 134 -3.08 -9.48 1.20
N THR A 135 -3.29 -8.50 2.08
CA THR A 135 -4.56 -7.78 2.24
C THR A 135 -5.02 -7.18 0.91
N ARG A 136 -4.14 -6.50 0.18
CA ARG A 136 -4.44 -5.99 -1.17
C ARG A 136 -4.90 -7.08 -2.13
N ASN A 137 -4.23 -8.23 -2.15
CA ASN A 137 -4.61 -9.34 -3.04
C ASN A 137 -6.02 -9.85 -2.68
N LYS A 138 -6.31 -10.00 -1.38
CA LYS A 138 -7.65 -10.37 -0.92
C LYS A 138 -8.71 -9.37 -1.37
N LEU A 139 -8.46 -8.06 -1.21
CA LEU A 139 -9.39 -7.02 -1.67
C LEU A 139 -9.69 -7.10 -3.17
N VAL A 140 -8.66 -7.35 -3.99
CA VAL A 140 -8.83 -7.48 -5.45
C VAL A 140 -9.66 -8.71 -5.81
N HIS A 141 -9.43 -9.85 -5.13
CA HIS A 141 -10.18 -11.08 -5.37
C HIS A 141 -11.61 -11.04 -4.81
N ASP A 142 -11.84 -10.31 -3.73
CA ASP A 142 -13.15 -10.18 -3.08
C ASP A 142 -13.96 -8.97 -3.60
N ASN A 143 -13.73 -8.53 -4.85
CA ASN A 143 -14.46 -7.43 -5.49
C ASN A 143 -14.50 -6.13 -4.65
N PHE A 144 -13.36 -5.73 -4.09
CA PHE A 144 -13.23 -4.53 -3.25
C PHE A 144 -14.07 -4.58 -1.96
N SER A 145 -14.37 -5.78 -1.47
CA SER A 145 -15.04 -5.96 -0.18
C SER A 145 -14.10 -5.68 0.99
N PHE A 146 -14.09 -4.43 1.46
CA PHE A 146 -13.23 -4.04 2.58
C PHE A 146 -13.58 -4.75 3.90
N VAL A 147 -14.84 -5.12 4.09
CA VAL A 147 -15.28 -5.86 5.28
C VAL A 147 -14.56 -7.20 5.40
N SER A 148 -14.12 -7.81 4.28
CA SER A 148 -13.45 -9.11 4.32
C SER A 148 -12.06 -9.06 4.97
N ILE A 149 -11.48 -7.87 5.14
CA ILE A 149 -10.15 -7.68 5.74
C ILE A 149 -10.19 -7.04 7.13
N VAL A 150 -11.39 -6.64 7.60
CA VAL A 150 -11.57 -6.11 8.95
C VAL A 150 -11.39 -7.24 9.95
N LYS A 151 -10.57 -7.00 10.97
CA LYS A 151 -10.31 -7.97 12.04
C LYS A 151 -11.41 -7.90 13.10
N ASP A 152 -11.64 -9.02 13.77
CA ASP A 152 -12.55 -9.08 14.93
C ASP A 152 -12.16 -8.03 15.97
N GLY A 153 -13.14 -7.24 16.41
CA GLY A 153 -12.93 -6.17 17.38
C GLY A 153 -12.39 -4.85 16.81
N SER A 154 -12.28 -4.71 15.49
CA SER A 154 -11.93 -3.45 14.82
C SER A 154 -13.00 -3.04 13.80
N ASN A 155 -12.97 -1.77 13.38
CA ASN A 155 -13.82 -1.26 12.31
C ASN A 155 -13.03 -0.97 11.01
N GLU A 156 -13.74 -0.59 9.95
CA GLU A 156 -13.15 -0.31 8.65
C GLU A 156 -12.14 0.85 8.67
N GLU A 157 -12.40 1.87 9.49
CA GLU A 157 -11.56 3.06 9.63
C GLU A 157 -10.23 2.74 10.30
N GLU A 158 -10.30 2.10 11.47
CA GLU A 158 -9.13 1.63 12.22
C GLU A 158 -8.28 0.64 11.40
N THR A 159 -8.93 -0.25 10.65
CA THR A 159 -8.26 -1.19 9.75
C THR A 159 -7.48 -0.43 8.67
N PHE A 160 -8.11 0.56 8.02
CA PHE A 160 -7.43 1.39 7.03
C PHE A 160 -6.24 2.16 7.64
N GLU A 161 -6.43 2.80 8.79
CA GLU A 161 -5.38 3.58 9.46
C GLU A 161 -4.18 2.73 9.86
N ALA A 162 -4.42 1.49 10.31
CA ALA A 162 -3.34 0.54 10.63
C ALA A 162 -2.50 0.18 9.38
N LEU A 163 -3.15 -0.03 8.23
CA LEU A 163 -2.47 -0.31 6.95
C LEU A 163 -1.68 0.92 6.47
N LEU A 164 -2.29 2.11 6.53
CA LEU A 164 -1.65 3.39 6.20
C LEU A 164 -0.42 3.64 7.08
N HIS A 165 -0.55 3.44 8.39
CA HIS A 165 0.54 3.59 9.34
C HIS A 165 1.70 2.63 9.04
N THR A 166 1.40 1.36 8.75
CA THR A 166 2.40 0.35 8.38
C THR A 166 3.21 0.79 7.16
N VAL A 167 2.53 1.25 6.10
CA VAL A 167 3.18 1.74 4.88
C VAL A 167 4.03 3.00 5.15
N LYS A 168 3.52 3.96 5.93
CA LYS A 168 4.26 5.16 6.34
C LYS A 168 5.54 4.81 7.10
N LYS A 169 5.48 3.82 8.01
CA LYS A 169 6.62 3.32 8.79
C LYS A 169 7.64 2.62 7.91
N TYR A 170 7.22 1.66 7.09
CA TYR A 170 8.10 0.98 6.15
C TYR A 170 8.91 1.98 5.31
N ARG A 171 8.20 2.90 4.62
CA ARG A 171 8.85 3.93 3.81
C ARG A 171 9.76 4.82 4.64
N LYS A 172 9.38 5.22 5.87
CA LYS A 172 10.23 6.03 6.75
C LYS A 172 11.57 5.33 7.03
N HIS A 173 11.52 4.05 7.39
CA HIS A 173 12.67 3.27 7.87
C HIS A 173 13.51 2.61 6.78
N LEU A 174 13.07 2.59 5.51
CA LEU A 174 13.92 2.17 4.40
C LEU A 174 15.11 3.13 4.26
N LYS A 175 16.36 2.64 4.28
CA LYS A 175 17.57 3.46 4.21
C LYS A 175 18.44 3.06 3.02
N TYR A 176 19.36 3.96 2.68
CA TYR A 176 20.45 3.70 1.76
C TYR A 176 21.75 3.78 2.54
N ASN A 177 22.34 2.62 2.83
CA ASN A 177 23.44 2.41 3.77
C ASN A 177 24.78 2.21 3.05
N ARG A 178 24.90 2.63 1.79
CA ARG A 178 26.15 2.52 1.05
C ARG A 178 27.21 3.41 1.73
N PRO A 179 28.39 2.88 2.09
CA PRO A 179 29.50 3.68 2.58
C PRO A 179 29.90 4.75 1.54
N GLU A 180 30.16 5.97 1.99
CA GLU A 180 30.71 7.05 1.16
C GLU A 180 32.20 6.81 0.84
#